data_AF-A0A494WSB8-F1
#
_entry.id   AF-A0A494WSB8-F1
#
_cell.length_a   1.000
_cell.length_b   1.000
_cell.length_c   1.000
_cell.angle_alpha   90.00
_cell.angle_beta   90.00
_cell.angle_gamma   90.00
#
_symmetry.space_group_name_H-M   'P 1'
#
loop_
_entity.id
_entity.type
_entity.pdbx_description
1 polymer ?
#
loop_
_entity_poly.entity_id
_entity_poly.type
_entity_poly.pdbx_seq_one_letter_code
_entity_poly.pdbx_strand_id
1 'polypeptide(L)'
;MKKKIILSAAFLLSMLFLAGCGKDSADKYVGEEITSMKKEKADCFAAVLEDGIAKSNQEYVLQFPEELKEPYQKFLQECFKTIEFEVASAKKGDDGNYKVDVTYTPLNVGETLKSSDSEKANALKSSDLTAETSALLESDAKILADKPKYQAEVISTLEVKKDGDSFAISNDSLKAFLSQALYDCMEPYNAVCEILDVQNFMQSYLDASFKGEVEQFAKHTNRTEEEALAWYETETFDPPSDLGEAYVQRYKDALKNIMKQCQYTTGIPKKDAGGFNYTMDVTVVPNNSLIDAMNEFQQGTYYSIDEVSAGLVATLEKYAAAPTFGEETTVNVPVNFNSLISAGEDNADLTNLSLLILPTPE
;
A
#
# COMPACT_ATOMS: atom_id res chain seq x y z
N MET A 1 0.61 -4.37 -35.57
CA MET A 1 1.58 -3.28 -35.34
C MET A 1 1.15 -2.53 -34.10
N LYS A 2 1.74 -2.85 -32.94
CA LYS A 2 1.39 -2.24 -31.65
C LYS A 2 2.63 -1.50 -31.14
N LYS A 3 2.45 -0.22 -30.84
CA LYS A 3 3.48 0.73 -30.44
C LYS A 3 4.13 0.28 -29.13
N LYS A 4 5.46 0.13 -29.15
CA LYS A 4 6.29 0.01 -27.95
C LYS A 4 6.33 1.38 -27.29
N ILE A 5 5.74 1.50 -26.10
CA ILE A 5 6.01 2.63 -25.21
C ILE A 5 7.31 2.28 -24.49
N ILE A 6 8.41 2.85 -24.99
CA ILE A 6 9.69 2.89 -24.29
C ILE A 6 9.56 4.03 -23.30
N LEU A 7 9.25 3.72 -22.05
CA LEU A 7 9.39 4.68 -20.96
C LEU A 7 10.87 4.66 -20.55
N SER A 8 11.66 5.52 -21.19
CA SER A 8 13.02 5.82 -20.78
C SER A 8 13.00 6.68 -19.51
N ALA A 9 12.85 6.04 -18.36
CA ALA A 9 13.22 6.65 -17.08
C ALA A 9 14.75 6.66 -17.00
N ALA A 10 15.36 7.68 -17.60
CA ALA A 10 16.78 7.96 -17.42
C ALA A 10 16.98 8.55 -16.02
N PHE A 11 16.97 7.68 -15.00
CA PHE A 11 17.65 7.99 -13.74
C PHE A 11 19.13 8.11 -14.08
N LEU A 12 19.62 9.34 -14.17
CA LEU A 12 21.05 9.64 -14.13
C LEU A 12 21.57 9.15 -12.78
N LEU A 13 21.94 7.88 -12.73
CA LEU A 13 22.84 7.32 -11.72
C LEU A 13 24.14 8.12 -11.87
N SER A 14 24.28 9.22 -11.13
CA SER A 14 25.56 9.88 -10.98
C SER A 14 26.51 8.84 -10.38
N MET A 15 27.44 8.31 -11.19
CA MET A 15 28.54 7.48 -10.72
C MET A 15 29.40 8.30 -9.78
N LEU A 16 28.99 8.40 -8.51
CA LEU A 16 29.82 8.87 -7.42
C LEU A 16 30.74 7.72 -7.06
N PHE A 17 31.87 7.61 -7.76
CA PHE A 17 33.03 6.93 -7.19
C PHE A 17 33.44 7.75 -5.97
N LEU A 18 33.25 7.19 -4.77
CA LEU A 18 33.69 7.78 -3.50
C LEU A 18 35.22 7.65 -3.40
N ALA A 19 35.93 8.43 -4.21
CA ALA A 19 37.38 8.48 -4.25
C ALA A 19 37.88 9.30 -3.05
N GLY A 20 38.36 8.62 -2.01
CA GLY A 20 39.06 9.25 -0.89
C GLY A 20 40.51 9.56 -1.27
N CYS A 21 40.92 10.83 -1.12
CA CYS A 21 42.33 11.23 -1.20
C CYS A 21 43.03 10.90 0.13
N GLY A 22 43.58 9.69 0.26
CA GLY A 22 44.36 9.27 1.43
C GLY A 22 45.55 8.42 1.02
N LYS A 23 46.76 8.77 1.48
CA LYS A 23 48.02 8.01 1.28
C LYS A 23 48.07 6.69 2.08
N ASP A 24 46.92 6.09 2.37
CA ASP A 24 46.73 5.08 3.40
C ASP A 24 46.52 3.67 2.84
N SER A 25 46.34 2.66 3.70
CA SER A 25 46.06 1.26 3.30
C SER A 25 44.58 1.06 2.94
N ALA A 26 44.27 0.01 2.16
CA ALA A 26 42.89 -0.29 1.77
C ALA A 26 41.95 -0.59 2.96
N ASP A 27 42.47 -1.19 4.03
CA ASP A 27 41.73 -1.42 5.28
C ASP A 27 41.39 -0.11 5.99
N LYS A 28 42.32 0.85 6.03
CA LYS A 28 42.04 2.17 6.59
C LYS A 28 40.97 2.92 5.78
N TYR A 29 41.03 2.83 4.45
CA TYR A 29 39.98 3.37 3.58
C TYR A 29 38.60 2.77 3.90
N VAL A 30 38.50 1.44 4.05
CA VAL A 30 37.24 0.78 4.43
C VAL A 30 36.73 1.26 5.80
N GLY A 31 37.61 1.38 6.79
CA GLY A 31 37.24 1.89 8.12
C GLY A 31 36.76 3.34 8.10
N GLU A 32 37.41 4.19 7.29
CA GLU A 32 36.99 5.58 7.06
C GLU A 32 35.62 5.63 6.35
N GLU A 33 35.40 4.78 5.34
CA GLU A 33 34.14 4.72 4.63
C GLU A 33 32.98 4.31 5.55
N ILE A 34 33.15 3.26 6.37
CA ILE A 34 32.18 2.86 7.40
C ILE A 34 31.92 4.00 8.38
N THR A 35 32.97 4.72 8.80
CA THR A 35 32.83 5.87 9.70
C THR A 35 32.04 7.02 9.06
N SER A 36 32.27 7.32 7.78
CA SER A 36 31.49 8.33 7.04
C SER A 36 30.04 7.92 6.83
N MET A 37 29.78 6.64 6.52
CA MET A 37 28.42 6.09 6.44
C MET A 37 27.67 6.28 7.76
N LYS A 38 28.33 6.06 8.89
CA LYS A 38 27.75 6.32 10.22
C LYS A 38 27.52 7.80 10.55
N LYS A 39 28.09 8.78 9.84
CA LYS A 39 28.07 10.19 10.28
C LYS A 39 27.40 11.15 9.32
N GLU A 40 27.69 11.03 8.03
CA GLU A 40 27.46 12.09 7.05
C GLU A 40 26.95 11.60 5.69
N LYS A 41 27.06 10.29 5.39
CA LYS A 41 26.61 9.70 4.11
C LYS A 41 25.33 8.89 4.29
N ALA A 42 24.16 9.53 4.25
CA ALA A 42 22.88 8.80 4.25
C ALA A 42 22.49 8.31 2.84
N ASP A 43 23.01 8.96 1.80
CA ASP A 43 22.79 8.64 0.40
C ASP A 43 23.33 7.25 -0.01
N CYS A 44 24.32 6.71 0.71
CA CYS A 44 24.83 5.36 0.44
C CYS A 44 23.78 4.26 0.68
N PHE A 45 22.73 4.53 1.45
CA PHE A 45 21.64 3.59 1.72
C PHE A 45 20.57 3.56 0.60
N ALA A 46 20.62 4.48 -0.37
CA ALA A 46 19.62 4.58 -1.43
C ALA A 46 19.45 3.26 -2.20
N ALA A 47 20.54 2.56 -2.54
CA ALA A 47 20.46 1.31 -3.30
C ALA A 47 19.81 0.15 -2.50
N VAL A 48 19.97 0.13 -1.17
CA VAL A 48 19.30 -0.85 -0.31
C VAL A 48 17.83 -0.51 -0.16
N LEU A 49 17.52 0.78 0.01
CA LEU A 49 16.16 1.27 0.09
C LEU A 49 15.37 0.98 -1.21
N GLU A 50 15.93 1.25 -2.38
CA GLU A 50 15.26 1.00 -3.67
C GLU A 50 14.94 -0.50 -3.87
N ASP A 51 15.80 -1.41 -3.42
CA ASP A 51 15.50 -2.84 -3.41
C ASP A 51 14.37 -3.21 -2.43
N GLY A 52 14.34 -2.55 -1.28
CA GLY A 52 13.26 -2.67 -0.30
C GLY A 52 11.93 -2.19 -0.88
N ILE A 53 11.91 -0.99 -1.45
CA ILE A 53 10.75 -0.39 -2.13
C ILE A 53 10.25 -1.31 -3.24
N ALA A 54 11.14 -1.86 -4.08
CA ALA A 54 10.75 -2.74 -5.16
C ALA A 54 10.04 -4.02 -4.67
N LYS A 55 10.40 -4.53 -3.49
CA LYS A 55 9.74 -5.69 -2.87
C LYS A 55 8.39 -5.27 -2.27
N SER A 56 8.35 -4.20 -1.47
CA SER A 56 7.10 -3.73 -0.86
C SER A 56 6.06 -3.35 -1.93
N ASN A 57 6.46 -2.69 -3.01
CA ASN A 57 5.56 -2.32 -4.12
C ASN A 57 5.07 -3.53 -4.96
N GLN A 58 5.65 -4.72 -4.78
CA GLN A 58 5.12 -5.97 -5.35
C GLN A 58 4.07 -6.61 -4.44
N GLU A 59 4.13 -6.32 -3.14
CA GLU A 59 3.26 -6.88 -2.11
C GLU A 59 1.99 -6.04 -1.91
N TYR A 60 2.11 -4.71 -2.01
CA TYR A 60 1.02 -3.75 -1.79
C TYR A 60 0.61 -3.03 -3.06
N VAL A 61 -0.66 -2.62 -3.14
CA VAL A 61 -1.14 -1.73 -4.22
C VAL A 61 -0.71 -0.29 -3.95
N LEU A 62 -0.75 0.15 -2.69
CA LEU A 62 -0.16 1.41 -2.28
C LEU A 62 1.34 1.42 -2.57
N GLN A 63 1.77 2.45 -3.31
CA GLN A 63 3.16 2.60 -3.72
C GLN A 63 3.92 3.45 -2.71
N PHE A 64 5.19 3.11 -2.49
CA PHE A 64 6.08 3.89 -1.64
C PHE A 64 6.14 5.37 -2.09
N PRO A 65 5.80 6.33 -1.20
CA PRO A 65 5.90 7.76 -1.50
C PRO A 65 7.33 8.24 -1.74
N GLU A 66 7.57 9.01 -2.80
CA GLU A 66 8.91 9.56 -3.10
C GLU A 66 9.41 10.49 -1.99
N GLU A 67 8.51 11.22 -1.33
CA GLU A 67 8.80 12.11 -0.21
C GLU A 67 9.39 11.38 1.01
N LEU A 68 9.14 10.06 1.13
CA LEU A 68 9.69 9.25 2.21
C LEU A 68 11.14 8.82 1.97
N LYS A 69 11.69 8.94 0.76
CA LYS A 69 13.03 8.38 0.47
C LYS A 69 14.13 8.99 1.33
N GLU A 70 14.15 10.31 1.46
CA GLU A 70 15.18 10.99 2.27
C GLU A 70 15.02 10.71 3.78
N PRO A 71 13.81 10.82 4.38
CA PRO A 71 13.59 10.39 5.77
C PRO A 71 13.98 8.93 6.03
N TYR A 72 13.66 8.02 5.12
CA TYR A 72 13.97 6.60 5.26
C TYR A 72 15.47 6.33 5.18
N GLN A 73 16.20 6.98 4.27
CA GLN A 73 17.66 6.87 4.19
C GLN A 73 18.34 7.34 5.49
N LYS A 74 17.85 8.43 6.09
CA LYS A 74 18.31 8.90 7.39
C LYS A 74 18.02 7.88 8.49
N PHE A 75 16.84 7.28 8.49
CA PHE A 75 16.50 6.20 9.42
C PHE A 75 17.43 4.98 9.26
N LEU A 76 17.70 4.53 8.03
CA LEU A 76 18.64 3.43 7.77
C LEU A 76 20.07 3.77 8.25
N GLN A 77 20.47 5.03 8.14
CA GLN A 77 21.72 5.49 8.72
C GLN A 77 21.71 5.39 10.25
N GLU A 78 20.63 5.78 10.93
CA GLU A 78 20.49 5.59 12.38
C GLU A 78 20.54 4.12 12.78
N CYS A 79 19.89 3.23 12.03
CA CYS A 79 20.02 1.78 12.19
C CYS A 79 21.47 1.33 12.08
N PHE A 80 22.18 1.78 11.04
CA PHE A 80 23.57 1.38 10.80
C PHE A 80 24.54 1.89 11.87
N LYS A 81 24.28 3.05 12.48
CA LYS A 81 25.07 3.60 13.59
C LYS A 81 25.15 2.66 14.79
N THR A 82 24.13 1.83 15.02
CA THR A 82 24.08 0.91 16.18
C THR A 82 24.97 -0.32 16.03
N ILE A 83 25.50 -0.59 14.82
CA ILE A 83 26.32 -1.78 14.56
C ILE A 83 27.79 -1.44 14.79
N GLU A 84 28.51 -2.25 15.56
CA GLU A 84 29.96 -2.13 15.68
C GLU A 84 30.68 -2.99 14.63
N PHE A 85 31.74 -2.44 14.05
CA PHE A 85 32.50 -3.06 12.95
C PHE A 85 33.97 -3.21 13.34
N GLU A 86 34.51 -4.39 13.10
CA GLU A 86 35.94 -4.67 13.18
C GLU A 86 36.50 -4.86 11.77
N VAL A 87 37.44 -4.00 11.37
CA VAL A 87 38.06 -4.05 10.03
C VAL A 87 39.42 -4.74 10.11
N ALA A 88 39.58 -5.86 9.41
CA ALA A 88 40.84 -6.59 9.34
C ALA A 88 41.84 -5.93 8.37
N SER A 89 43.12 -6.28 8.50
CA SER A 89 44.16 -5.81 7.58
C SER A 89 43.90 -6.26 6.14
N ALA A 90 44.16 -5.36 5.18
CA ALA A 90 43.92 -5.65 3.77
C ALA A 90 44.81 -6.78 3.24
N LYS A 91 44.21 -7.69 2.49
CA LYS A 91 44.88 -8.76 1.75
C LYS A 91 44.96 -8.37 0.28
N LYS A 92 46.16 -8.25 -0.26
CA LYS A 92 46.34 -7.95 -1.69
C LYS A 92 46.09 -9.20 -2.53
N GLY A 93 45.19 -9.10 -3.50
CA GLY A 93 44.92 -10.16 -4.48
C GLY A 93 45.89 -10.14 -5.66
N ASP A 94 45.93 -11.25 -6.39
CA ASP A 94 46.76 -11.42 -7.60
C ASP A 94 46.33 -10.50 -8.76
N ASP A 95 45.07 -10.03 -8.72
CA ASP A 95 44.49 -9.06 -9.66
C ASP A 95 44.86 -7.60 -9.36
N GLY A 96 45.65 -7.36 -8.30
CA GLY A 96 46.06 -6.03 -7.85
C GLY A 96 45.03 -5.30 -6.99
N ASN A 97 43.83 -5.86 -6.81
CA ASN A 97 42.82 -5.35 -5.88
C ASN A 97 43.11 -5.81 -4.45
N TYR A 98 42.42 -5.21 -3.49
CA TYR A 98 42.53 -5.57 -2.08
C TYR A 98 41.22 -6.19 -1.60
N LYS A 99 41.33 -7.13 -0.68
CA LYS A 99 40.22 -7.72 0.05
C LYS A 99 40.35 -7.34 1.52
N VAL A 100 39.29 -6.76 2.07
CA VAL A 100 39.24 -6.33 3.46
C VAL A 100 38.07 -7.05 4.11
N ASP A 101 38.37 -7.88 5.10
CA ASP A 101 37.34 -8.57 5.87
C ASP A 101 36.82 -7.62 6.97
N VAL A 102 35.50 -7.55 7.11
CA VAL A 102 34.82 -6.75 8.13
C VAL A 102 33.93 -7.68 8.95
N THR A 103 34.20 -7.76 10.24
CA THR A 103 33.42 -8.56 11.20
C THR A 103 32.42 -7.67 11.92
N TYR A 104 31.17 -8.11 12.03
CA TYR A 104 30.10 -7.38 12.72
C TYR A 104 28.90 -8.29 13.03
N THR A 105 28.03 -7.83 13.93
CA THR A 105 26.72 -8.45 14.21
C THR A 105 25.62 -7.64 13.51
N PRO A 106 24.98 -8.15 12.45
CA PRO A 106 23.96 -7.41 11.71
C PRO A 106 22.78 -7.02 12.60
N LEU A 107 22.20 -5.84 12.36
CA LEU A 107 20.98 -5.42 13.05
C LEU A 107 19.76 -6.06 12.38
N ASN A 108 18.87 -6.63 13.18
CA ASN A 108 17.52 -6.99 12.74
C ASN A 108 16.54 -5.87 13.09
N VAL A 109 16.25 -5.00 12.11
CA VAL A 109 15.36 -3.84 12.28
C VAL A 109 13.95 -4.33 12.61
N GLY A 110 13.43 -5.27 11.82
CA GLY A 110 12.11 -5.86 12.01
C GLY A 110 11.91 -6.45 13.40
N GLU A 111 12.81 -7.32 13.87
CA GLU A 111 12.67 -7.90 15.22
C GLU A 111 12.88 -6.88 16.35
N THR A 112 13.73 -5.87 16.15
CA THR A 112 13.97 -4.81 17.12
C THR A 112 12.71 -3.99 17.35
N LEU A 113 12.01 -3.64 16.28
CA LEU A 113 10.90 -2.69 16.29
C LEU A 113 9.51 -3.35 16.23
N LYS A 114 9.43 -4.66 16.01
CA LYS A 114 8.18 -5.43 15.84
C LYS A 114 7.04 -5.01 16.77
N SER A 115 7.32 -4.91 18.08
CA SER A 115 6.31 -4.57 19.07
C SER A 115 5.87 -3.11 18.96
N SER A 116 6.80 -2.16 18.82
CA SER A 116 6.46 -0.74 18.69
C SER A 116 5.72 -0.44 17.40
N ASP A 117 6.12 -1.07 16.31
CA ASP A 117 5.56 -0.81 14.99
C ASP A 117 4.14 -1.37 14.92
N SER A 118 3.93 -2.56 15.47
CA SER A 118 2.58 -3.14 15.60
C SER A 118 1.66 -2.28 16.48
N GLU A 119 2.18 -1.73 17.58
CA GLU A 119 1.41 -0.84 18.46
C GLU A 119 1.03 0.47 17.75
N LYS A 120 1.97 1.08 17.00
CA LYS A 120 1.71 2.31 16.24
C LYS A 120 0.79 2.07 15.05
N ALA A 121 0.97 0.98 14.31
CA ALA A 121 0.11 0.59 13.20
C ALA A 121 -1.36 0.42 13.65
N ASN A 122 -1.60 -0.16 14.83
CA ASN A 122 -2.94 -0.28 15.41
C ASN A 122 -3.51 1.03 15.96
N ALA A 123 -2.68 2.07 16.10
CA ALA A 123 -3.04 3.36 16.67
C ALA A 123 -2.96 4.51 15.65
N LEU A 124 -2.85 4.19 14.35
CA LEU A 124 -2.86 5.15 13.24
C LEU A 124 -4.09 6.07 13.32
N LYS A 125 -3.89 7.33 12.97
CA LYS A 125 -4.92 8.39 13.11
C LYS A 125 -5.36 8.98 11.79
N SER A 126 -4.57 8.79 10.74
CA SER A 126 -4.87 9.24 9.39
C SER A 126 -4.54 8.16 8.35
N SER A 127 -5.08 8.34 7.15
CA SER A 127 -4.75 7.53 5.98
C SER A 127 -3.57 8.10 5.17
N ASP A 128 -2.83 9.06 5.73
CA ASP A 128 -1.66 9.67 5.08
C ASP A 128 -0.43 8.80 5.33
N LEU A 129 -0.12 7.91 4.39
CA LEU A 129 1.00 6.98 4.46
C LEU A 129 2.34 7.70 4.69
N THR A 130 2.54 8.87 4.10
CA THR A 130 3.79 9.65 4.25
C THR A 130 3.91 10.21 5.66
N ALA A 131 2.85 10.83 6.18
CA ALA A 131 2.86 11.42 7.50
C ALA A 131 3.01 10.36 8.60
N GLU A 132 2.24 9.28 8.51
CA GLU A 132 2.24 8.20 9.51
C GLU A 132 3.57 7.43 9.52
N THR A 133 4.12 7.12 8.34
CA THR A 133 5.44 6.47 8.27
C THR A 133 6.54 7.37 8.81
N SER A 134 6.54 8.66 8.46
CA SER A 134 7.54 9.60 8.98
C SER A 134 7.52 9.67 10.51
N ALA A 135 6.33 9.76 11.10
CA ALA A 135 6.17 9.77 12.56
C ALA A 135 6.62 8.45 13.22
N LEU A 136 6.36 7.31 12.57
CA LEU A 136 6.83 6.01 13.01
C LEU A 136 8.36 5.96 13.06
N LEU A 137 9.05 6.31 11.96
CA LEU A 137 10.51 6.31 11.86
C LEU A 137 11.19 7.20 12.91
N GLU A 138 10.66 8.39 13.16
CA GLU A 138 11.18 9.29 14.20
C GLU A 138 11.13 8.68 15.60
N SER A 139 10.07 7.92 15.88
CA SER A 139 9.93 7.24 17.15
C SER A 139 10.77 5.96 17.22
N ASP A 140 10.98 5.27 16.10
CA ASP A 140 11.77 4.04 16.05
C ASP A 140 13.26 4.32 16.21
N ALA A 141 13.74 5.42 15.62
CA ALA A 141 15.11 5.92 15.82
C ALA A 141 15.47 6.06 17.31
N LYS A 142 14.50 6.40 18.17
CA LYS A 142 14.69 6.52 19.62
C LYS A 142 14.78 5.16 20.32
N ILE A 143 14.10 4.14 19.79
CA ILE A 143 14.06 2.78 20.36
C ILE A 143 15.33 2.01 20.00
N LEU A 144 15.83 2.19 18.78
CA LEU A 144 17.03 1.52 18.26
C LEU A 144 18.26 1.71 19.15
N ALA A 145 18.36 2.86 19.85
CA ALA A 145 19.47 3.15 20.75
C ALA A 145 19.40 2.40 22.11
N ASP A 146 18.23 1.90 22.51
CA ASP A 146 18.04 1.27 23.83
C ASP A 146 18.21 -0.26 23.78
N LYS A 147 17.51 -0.94 22.87
CA LYS A 147 17.42 -2.41 22.84
C LYS A 147 17.51 -3.02 21.44
N PRO A 148 18.62 -2.80 20.72
CA PRO A 148 18.82 -3.40 19.42
C PRO A 148 18.87 -4.93 19.52
N LYS A 149 18.23 -5.61 18.56
CA LYS A 149 18.37 -7.06 18.37
C LYS A 149 19.25 -7.33 17.17
N TYR A 150 20.30 -8.12 17.40
CA TYR A 150 21.27 -8.46 16.38
C TYR A 150 21.15 -9.91 15.96
N GLN A 151 21.53 -10.17 14.72
CA GLN A 151 21.76 -11.51 14.19
C GLN A 151 23.09 -12.08 14.69
N ALA A 152 23.37 -13.33 14.32
CA ALA A 152 24.68 -13.93 14.54
C ALA A 152 25.79 -13.11 13.86
N GLU A 153 26.98 -13.10 14.47
CA GLU A 153 28.17 -12.45 13.90
C GLU A 153 28.49 -13.02 12.52
N VAL A 154 28.86 -12.12 11.61
CA VAL A 154 29.26 -12.45 10.24
C VAL A 154 30.57 -11.76 9.88
N ILE A 155 31.22 -12.27 8.85
CA ILE A 155 32.38 -11.66 8.22
C ILE A 155 32.01 -11.38 6.77
N SER A 156 32.04 -10.11 6.36
CA SER A 156 31.87 -9.70 4.97
C SER A 156 33.21 -9.28 4.39
N THR A 157 33.55 -9.77 3.20
CA THR A 157 34.75 -9.34 2.48
C THR A 157 34.39 -8.22 1.50
N LEU A 158 34.94 -7.02 1.71
CA LEU A 158 34.85 -5.91 0.77
C LEU A 158 36.01 -5.96 -0.21
N GLU A 159 35.69 -5.94 -1.50
CA GLU A 159 36.68 -5.77 -2.57
C GLU A 159 36.94 -4.28 -2.81
N VAL A 160 38.21 -3.90 -2.65
CA VAL A 160 38.67 -2.51 -2.77
C VAL A 160 39.60 -2.41 -3.97
N LYS A 161 39.19 -1.67 -4.98
CA LYS A 161 40.00 -1.37 -6.16
C LYS A 161 40.94 -0.23 -5.86
N LYS A 162 42.18 -0.34 -6.32
CA LYS A 162 43.14 0.77 -6.29
C LYS A 162 43.23 1.41 -7.66
N ASP A 163 42.94 2.70 -7.72
CA ASP A 163 43.09 3.52 -8.94
C ASP A 163 44.07 4.67 -8.66
N GLY A 164 45.29 4.53 -9.19
CA GLY A 164 46.41 5.41 -8.85
C GLY A 164 46.71 5.41 -7.34
N ASP A 165 46.56 6.58 -6.72
CA ASP A 165 46.73 6.78 -5.26
C ASP A 165 45.41 6.70 -4.47
N SER A 166 44.30 6.34 -5.13
CA SER A 166 42.97 6.28 -4.51
C SER A 166 42.46 4.84 -4.37
N PHE A 167 41.51 4.65 -3.45
CA PHE A 167 40.78 3.41 -3.25
C PHE A 167 39.29 3.62 -3.53
N ALA A 168 38.62 2.57 -3.98
CA ALA A 168 37.18 2.58 -4.24
C ALA A 168 36.56 1.20 -3.96
N ILE A 169 35.38 1.20 -3.33
CA ILE A 169 34.47 0.05 -3.26
C ILE A 169 33.41 0.22 -4.35
N SER A 170 33.03 -0.85 -5.04
CA SER A 170 31.94 -0.78 -6.03
C SER A 170 30.58 -0.62 -5.34
N ASN A 171 29.64 0.04 -6.02
CA ASN A 171 28.28 0.19 -5.51
C ASN A 171 27.60 -1.16 -5.22
N ASP A 172 27.85 -2.17 -6.05
CA ASP A 172 27.28 -3.52 -5.84
C ASP A 172 27.81 -4.18 -4.56
N SER A 173 29.12 -4.08 -4.31
CA SER A 173 29.74 -4.62 -3.08
C SER A 173 29.26 -3.85 -1.85
N LEU A 174 29.13 -2.52 -1.95
CA LEU A 174 28.64 -1.69 -0.86
C LEU A 174 27.17 -2.01 -0.55
N LYS A 175 26.33 -2.11 -1.58
CA LYS A 175 24.93 -2.50 -1.44
C LYS A 175 24.80 -3.87 -0.78
N ALA A 176 25.55 -4.88 -1.23
CA ALA A 176 25.52 -6.22 -0.66
C ALA A 176 25.92 -6.21 0.84
N PHE A 177 26.95 -5.45 1.19
CA PHE A 177 27.36 -5.25 2.58
C PHE A 177 26.27 -4.58 3.43
N LEU A 178 25.67 -3.50 2.94
CA LEU A 178 24.61 -2.79 3.65
C LEU A 178 23.33 -3.63 3.79
N SER A 179 22.93 -4.37 2.76
CA SER A 179 21.80 -5.32 2.81
C SER A 179 22.06 -6.47 3.78
N GLN A 180 23.31 -6.91 3.94
CA GLN A 180 23.68 -7.91 4.94
C GLN A 180 23.73 -7.31 6.36
N ALA A 181 24.03 -6.02 6.51
CA ALA A 181 24.08 -5.36 7.80
C ALA A 181 22.71 -5.00 8.38
N LEU A 182 21.71 -4.75 7.53
CA LEU A 182 20.38 -4.28 7.93
C LEU A 182 19.27 -5.25 7.48
N TYR A 183 18.95 -6.20 8.35
CA TYR A 183 17.85 -7.16 8.13
C TYR A 183 16.49 -6.49 8.33
N ASP A 184 15.52 -6.88 7.49
CA ASP A 184 14.11 -6.49 7.60
C ASP A 184 13.93 -4.97 7.72
N CYS A 185 14.78 -4.23 6.99
CA CYS A 185 14.88 -2.79 7.11
C CYS A 185 13.67 -2.00 6.61
N MET A 186 12.76 -2.66 5.87
CA MET A 186 11.50 -2.09 5.39
C MET A 186 10.31 -2.31 6.32
N GLU A 187 10.47 -3.08 7.41
CA GLU A 187 9.35 -3.44 8.29
C GLU A 187 8.60 -2.23 8.88
N PRO A 188 9.25 -1.11 9.25
CA PRO A 188 8.51 0.07 9.67
C PRO A 188 7.57 0.61 8.59
N TYR A 189 7.98 0.61 7.31
CA TYR A 189 7.10 1.02 6.22
C TYR A 189 5.98 0.00 6.02
N ASN A 190 6.33 -1.30 5.97
CA ASN A 190 5.37 -2.38 5.75
C ASN A 190 4.28 -2.40 6.85
N ALA A 191 4.64 -2.12 8.11
CA ALA A 191 3.69 -2.10 9.22
C ALA A 191 2.58 -1.03 9.05
N VAL A 192 2.90 0.13 8.50
CA VAL A 192 1.91 1.18 8.19
C VAL A 192 1.19 0.87 6.87
N CYS A 193 1.96 0.51 5.85
CA CYS A 193 1.44 0.24 4.51
C CYS A 193 0.41 -0.89 4.52
N GLU A 194 0.64 -1.98 5.26
CA GLU A 194 -0.29 -3.10 5.37
C GLU A 194 -1.69 -2.64 5.83
N ILE A 195 -1.76 -1.79 6.86
CA ILE A 195 -3.04 -1.28 7.40
C ILE A 195 -3.74 -0.38 6.38
N LEU A 196 -2.99 0.55 5.78
CA LEU A 196 -3.56 1.52 4.84
C LEU A 196 -3.90 0.89 3.49
N ASP A 197 -3.21 -0.17 3.08
CA ASP A 197 -3.50 -0.92 1.85
C ASP A 197 -4.83 -1.68 1.99
N VAL A 198 -5.12 -2.24 3.17
CA VAL A 198 -6.45 -2.82 3.49
C VAL A 198 -7.55 -1.74 3.49
N GLN A 199 -7.28 -0.55 4.02
CA GLN A 199 -8.21 0.57 3.93
C GLN A 199 -8.51 0.94 2.47
N ASN A 200 -7.45 1.05 1.67
CA ASN A 200 -7.52 1.38 0.26
C ASN A 200 -8.30 0.31 -0.52
N PHE A 201 -8.06 -0.96 -0.23
CA PHE A 201 -8.81 -2.06 -0.80
C PHE A 201 -10.31 -1.92 -0.53
N MET A 202 -10.72 -1.76 0.73
CA MET A 202 -12.14 -1.66 1.08
C MET A 202 -12.81 -0.43 0.46
N GLN A 203 -12.13 0.71 0.43
CA GLN A 203 -12.64 1.89 -0.26
C GLN A 203 -12.83 1.60 -1.76
N SER A 204 -11.83 0.98 -2.40
CA SER A 204 -11.88 0.63 -3.82
C SER A 204 -12.96 -0.41 -4.15
N TYR A 205 -13.22 -1.35 -3.24
CA TYR A 205 -14.30 -2.34 -3.38
C TYR A 205 -15.66 -1.66 -3.37
N LEU A 206 -15.91 -0.73 -2.43
CA LEU A 206 -17.17 0.03 -2.39
C LEU A 206 -17.32 0.94 -3.62
N ASP A 207 -16.25 1.64 -4.01
CA ASP A 207 -16.25 2.50 -5.20
C ASP A 207 -16.47 1.72 -6.50
N ALA A 208 -15.90 0.53 -6.62
CA ALA A 208 -16.20 -0.37 -7.73
C ALA A 208 -17.65 -0.86 -7.70
N SER A 209 -18.17 -1.23 -6.51
CA SER A 209 -19.52 -1.77 -6.34
C SER A 209 -20.62 -0.74 -6.63
N PHE A 210 -20.46 0.49 -6.13
CA PHE A 210 -21.52 1.51 -6.18
C PHE A 210 -21.32 2.55 -7.26
N LYS A 211 -20.06 2.89 -7.59
CA LYS A 211 -19.78 4.00 -8.52
C LYS A 211 -19.26 3.54 -9.88
N GLY A 212 -18.89 2.26 -10.00
CA GLY A 212 -18.22 1.72 -11.17
C GLY A 212 -16.79 2.25 -11.32
N GLU A 213 -16.20 2.74 -10.24
CA GLU A 213 -14.81 3.23 -10.19
C GLU A 213 -13.87 2.04 -9.92
N VAL A 214 -13.44 1.37 -11.00
CA VAL A 214 -12.82 0.04 -10.90
C VAL A 214 -11.29 0.00 -10.88
N GLU A 215 -10.61 1.13 -11.13
CA GLU A 215 -9.15 1.14 -11.36
C GLU A 215 -8.35 0.56 -10.18
N GLN A 216 -8.62 1.02 -8.96
CA GLN A 216 -7.89 0.56 -7.77
C GLN A 216 -8.31 -0.86 -7.37
N PHE A 217 -9.59 -1.17 -7.49
CA PHE A 217 -10.11 -2.52 -7.22
C PHE A 217 -9.50 -3.56 -8.15
N ALA A 218 -9.32 -3.21 -9.44
CA ALA A 218 -8.66 -4.06 -10.41
C ALA A 218 -7.22 -4.39 -9.99
N LYS A 219 -6.46 -3.41 -9.48
CA LYS A 219 -5.11 -3.62 -8.94
C LYS A 219 -5.10 -4.58 -7.75
N HIS A 220 -5.96 -4.34 -6.75
CA HIS A 220 -6.08 -5.19 -5.56
C HIS A 220 -6.48 -6.62 -5.85
N THR A 221 -7.26 -6.83 -6.91
CA THR A 221 -7.78 -8.15 -7.26
C THR A 221 -7.05 -8.81 -8.42
N ASN A 222 -5.96 -8.19 -8.89
CA ASN A 222 -5.18 -8.62 -10.05
C ASN A 222 -6.06 -8.89 -11.29
N ARG A 223 -7.09 -8.06 -11.47
CA ARG A 223 -7.98 -8.04 -12.64
C ARG A 223 -7.53 -6.94 -13.59
N THR A 224 -7.92 -7.06 -14.85
CA THR A 224 -7.93 -5.91 -15.76
C THR A 224 -9.08 -4.97 -15.41
N GLU A 225 -8.97 -3.69 -15.77
CA GLU A 225 -10.09 -2.74 -15.65
C GLU A 225 -11.33 -3.22 -16.42
N GLU A 226 -11.15 -3.87 -17.57
CA GLU A 226 -12.25 -4.44 -18.36
C GLU A 226 -12.99 -5.56 -17.60
N GLU A 227 -12.26 -6.47 -16.95
CA GLU A 227 -12.86 -7.54 -16.13
C GLU A 227 -13.57 -6.99 -14.89
N ALA A 228 -12.96 -6.00 -14.23
CA ALA A 228 -13.58 -5.37 -13.06
C ALA A 228 -14.82 -4.55 -13.45
N LEU A 229 -14.81 -3.87 -14.61
CA LEU A 229 -15.98 -3.17 -15.13
C LEU A 229 -17.07 -4.15 -15.57
N ALA A 230 -16.71 -5.28 -16.18
CA ALA A 230 -17.66 -6.31 -16.54
C ALA A 230 -18.38 -6.85 -15.30
N TRP A 231 -17.65 -7.11 -14.21
CA TRP A 231 -18.21 -7.50 -12.91
C TRP A 231 -19.23 -6.48 -12.39
N TYR A 232 -18.90 -5.19 -12.44
CA TYR A 232 -19.83 -4.11 -12.06
C TYR A 232 -21.10 -4.09 -12.93
N GLU A 233 -20.95 -4.29 -14.25
CA GLU A 233 -22.05 -4.20 -15.22
C GLU A 233 -23.01 -5.42 -15.18
N THR A 234 -22.49 -6.64 -14.97
CA THR A 234 -23.28 -7.87 -15.06
C THR A 234 -24.05 -8.23 -13.79
N GLU A 235 -23.51 -7.91 -12.62
CA GLU A 235 -24.09 -8.35 -11.35
C GLU A 235 -25.17 -7.39 -10.81
N THR A 236 -25.29 -6.18 -11.39
CA THR A 236 -25.92 -5.05 -10.69
C THR A 236 -27.10 -4.42 -11.43
N PHE A 237 -27.13 -4.47 -12.76
CA PHE A 237 -28.04 -3.65 -13.58
C PHE A 237 -28.99 -4.47 -14.47
N ASP A 238 -29.27 -5.71 -14.10
CA ASP A 238 -30.22 -6.53 -14.83
C ASP A 238 -31.65 -5.97 -14.67
N PRO A 239 -32.33 -5.63 -15.78
CA PRO A 239 -33.70 -5.14 -15.72
C PRO A 239 -34.67 -6.27 -15.39
N PRO A 240 -35.86 -5.96 -14.86
CA PRO A 240 -36.95 -6.92 -14.76
C PRO A 240 -37.25 -7.58 -16.12
N SER A 241 -37.51 -8.90 -16.15
CA SER A 241 -37.71 -9.67 -17.39
C SER A 241 -38.87 -9.14 -18.26
N ASP A 242 -39.87 -8.55 -17.60
CA ASP A 242 -41.10 -8.08 -18.24
C ASP A 242 -41.04 -6.57 -18.57
N LEU A 243 -39.90 -5.91 -18.31
CA LEU A 243 -39.69 -4.51 -18.67
C LEU A 243 -39.70 -4.37 -20.19
N GLY A 244 -40.52 -3.44 -20.71
CA GLY A 244 -40.54 -3.16 -22.14
C GLY A 244 -39.17 -2.73 -22.66
N GLU A 245 -38.76 -3.28 -23.82
CA GLU A 245 -37.42 -3.08 -24.41
C GLU A 245 -37.03 -1.59 -24.54
N ALA A 246 -38.00 -0.72 -24.84
CA ALA A 246 -37.81 0.73 -24.96
C ALA A 246 -37.38 1.42 -23.65
N TYR A 247 -37.57 0.77 -22.50
CA TYR A 247 -37.30 1.32 -21.17
C TYR A 247 -36.02 0.77 -20.54
N VAL A 248 -35.44 -0.31 -21.10
CA VAL A 248 -34.27 -1.01 -20.54
C VAL A 248 -33.09 -0.06 -20.30
N GLN A 249 -32.74 0.77 -21.30
CA GLN A 249 -31.59 1.68 -21.14
C GLN A 249 -31.85 2.73 -20.06
N ARG A 250 -33.06 3.30 -20.04
CA ARG A 250 -33.44 4.31 -19.04
C ARG A 250 -33.44 3.74 -17.62
N TYR A 251 -33.89 2.49 -17.45
CA TYR A 251 -33.79 1.77 -16.18
C TYR A 251 -32.33 1.66 -15.72
N LYS A 252 -31.44 1.17 -16.60
CA LYS A 252 -30.01 1.03 -16.29
C LYS A 252 -29.37 2.36 -15.95
N ASP A 253 -29.65 3.41 -16.71
CA ASP A 253 -29.08 4.73 -16.50
C ASP A 253 -29.55 5.34 -15.18
N ALA A 254 -30.84 5.24 -14.86
CA ALA A 254 -31.40 5.75 -13.61
C ALA A 254 -30.83 5.01 -12.39
N LEU A 255 -30.76 3.66 -12.45
CA LEU A 255 -30.19 2.86 -11.36
C LEU A 255 -28.70 3.17 -11.15
N LYS A 256 -27.90 3.25 -12.23
CA LYS A 256 -26.49 3.69 -12.15
C LYS A 256 -26.33 5.07 -11.52
N ASN A 257 -27.22 6.00 -11.86
CA ASN A 257 -27.18 7.35 -11.29
C ASN A 257 -27.49 7.35 -9.79
N ILE A 258 -28.46 6.56 -9.34
CA ILE A 258 -28.75 6.37 -7.91
C ILE A 258 -27.53 5.78 -7.19
N MET A 259 -26.95 4.70 -7.73
CA MET A 259 -25.81 4.03 -7.09
C MET A 259 -24.58 4.94 -6.96
N LYS A 260 -24.27 5.73 -7.99
CA LYS A 260 -23.16 6.70 -7.96
C LYS A 260 -23.28 7.78 -6.90
N GLN A 261 -24.49 8.01 -6.38
CA GLN A 261 -24.76 9.00 -5.35
C GLN A 261 -24.64 8.44 -3.93
N CYS A 262 -24.32 7.15 -3.77
CA CYS A 262 -24.06 6.55 -2.47
C CYS A 262 -22.87 7.24 -1.78
N GLN A 263 -23.02 7.48 -0.47
CA GLN A 263 -22.05 8.22 0.33
C GLN A 263 -21.55 7.34 1.47
N TYR A 264 -20.24 7.10 1.47
CA TYR A 264 -19.57 6.31 2.49
C TYR A 264 -18.11 6.74 2.63
N THR A 265 -17.51 6.42 3.77
CA THR A 265 -16.07 6.61 4.02
C THR A 265 -15.57 5.47 4.90
N THR A 266 -14.47 4.84 4.50
CA THR A 266 -13.80 3.81 5.30
C THR A 266 -12.84 4.45 6.30
N GLY A 267 -12.96 4.02 7.55
CA GLY A 267 -12.02 4.33 8.63
C GLY A 267 -10.76 3.49 8.53
N ILE A 268 -9.80 3.79 9.41
CA ILE A 268 -8.52 3.07 9.47
C ILE A 268 -8.75 1.68 10.08
N PRO A 269 -8.34 0.59 9.39
CA PRO A 269 -8.48 -0.76 9.91
C PRO A 269 -7.68 -0.95 11.21
N LYS A 270 -8.25 -1.75 12.12
CA LYS A 270 -7.56 -2.29 13.29
C LYS A 270 -7.31 -3.76 13.06
N LYS A 271 -6.06 -4.19 13.25
CA LYS A 271 -5.67 -5.58 13.07
C LYS A 271 -6.04 -6.38 14.32
N ASP A 272 -6.83 -7.43 14.15
CA ASP A 272 -7.18 -8.35 15.21
C ASP A 272 -6.12 -9.46 15.37
N ALA A 273 -6.18 -10.18 16.48
CA ALA A 273 -5.24 -11.26 16.75
C ALA A 273 -5.42 -12.43 15.76
N GLY A 274 -4.34 -12.78 15.07
CA GLY A 274 -4.24 -13.95 14.18
C GLY A 274 -4.55 -13.63 12.73
N GLY A 275 -3.59 -13.86 11.83
CA GLY A 275 -3.77 -13.82 10.37
C GLY A 275 -4.31 -12.51 9.79
N PHE A 276 -4.92 -12.61 8.61
CA PHE A 276 -5.61 -11.51 7.92
C PHE A 276 -7.01 -11.33 8.53
N ASN A 277 -7.08 -10.62 9.64
CA ASN A 277 -8.32 -10.27 10.31
C ASN A 277 -8.27 -8.80 10.74
N TYR A 278 -9.20 -8.01 10.22
CA TYR A 278 -9.32 -6.59 10.52
C TYR A 278 -10.75 -6.23 10.87
N THR A 279 -10.90 -5.15 11.61
CA THR A 279 -12.16 -4.43 11.75
C THR A 279 -11.96 -2.98 11.33
N MET A 280 -12.94 -2.41 10.64
CA MET A 280 -12.94 -1.00 10.27
C MET A 280 -14.29 -0.37 10.50
N ASP A 281 -14.28 0.88 10.94
CA ASP A 281 -15.50 1.68 10.98
C ASP A 281 -15.81 2.17 9.57
N VAL A 282 -17.03 1.97 9.08
CA VAL A 282 -17.52 2.53 7.82
C VAL A 282 -18.64 3.48 8.16
N THR A 283 -18.45 4.75 7.81
CA THR A 283 -19.47 5.79 7.96
C THR A 283 -20.26 5.89 6.67
N VAL A 284 -21.59 5.88 6.76
CA VAL A 284 -22.52 5.79 5.65
C VAL A 284 -23.61 6.83 5.83
N VAL A 285 -23.98 7.50 4.76
CA VAL A 285 -25.27 8.22 4.65
C VAL A 285 -26.15 7.39 3.72
N PRO A 286 -27.12 6.60 4.24
CA PRO A 286 -27.92 5.69 3.43
C PRO A 286 -28.61 6.41 2.28
N ASN A 287 -28.49 5.89 1.06
CA ASN A 287 -29.21 6.42 -0.10
C ASN A 287 -30.57 5.73 -0.22
N ASN A 288 -31.61 6.37 0.34
CA ASN A 288 -32.97 5.83 0.34
C ASN A 288 -33.67 5.95 -1.02
N SER A 289 -33.03 6.56 -2.01
CA SER A 289 -33.62 6.82 -3.34
C SER A 289 -34.20 5.57 -4.01
N LEU A 290 -33.52 4.41 -3.88
CA LEU A 290 -34.00 3.17 -4.50
C LEU A 290 -35.24 2.63 -3.81
N ILE A 291 -35.21 2.48 -2.47
CA ILE A 291 -36.37 2.01 -1.70
C ILE A 291 -37.56 2.97 -1.82
N ASP A 292 -37.33 4.29 -1.80
CA ASP A 292 -38.38 5.30 -1.97
C ASP A 292 -38.99 5.24 -3.39
N ALA A 293 -38.15 5.06 -4.42
CA ALA A 293 -38.61 4.89 -5.78
C ALA A 293 -39.49 3.63 -5.93
N MET A 294 -39.07 2.51 -5.35
CA MET A 294 -39.84 1.27 -5.40
C MET A 294 -41.15 1.38 -4.62
N ASN A 295 -41.14 2.00 -3.43
CA ASN A 295 -42.34 2.21 -2.63
C ASN A 295 -43.37 3.11 -3.32
N GLU A 296 -42.92 4.18 -3.99
CA GLU A 296 -43.80 5.06 -4.78
C GLU A 296 -44.36 4.34 -6.00
N PHE A 297 -43.52 3.60 -6.73
CA PHE A 297 -43.93 2.80 -7.88
C PHE A 297 -44.99 1.75 -7.51
N GLN A 298 -44.82 1.03 -6.40
CA GLN A 298 -45.76 0.01 -5.95
C GLN A 298 -47.15 0.56 -5.56
N GLN A 299 -47.26 1.86 -5.26
CA GLN A 299 -48.53 2.53 -4.97
C GLN A 299 -49.28 2.98 -6.23
N GLY A 300 -48.63 2.90 -7.40
CA GLY A 300 -49.23 3.24 -8.69
C GLY A 300 -50.32 2.27 -9.12
N THR A 301 -51.24 2.74 -9.98
CA THR A 301 -52.22 1.89 -10.66
C THR A 301 -51.90 1.88 -12.15
N TYR A 302 -51.71 0.69 -12.71
CA TYR A 302 -51.29 0.49 -14.10
C TYR A 302 -52.23 -0.49 -14.81
N TYR A 303 -52.54 -0.21 -16.08
CA TYR A 303 -53.47 -0.99 -16.89
C TYR A 303 -52.78 -1.75 -18.04
N SER A 304 -51.47 -1.57 -18.22
CA SER A 304 -50.67 -2.30 -19.22
C SER A 304 -49.19 -2.41 -18.82
N ILE A 305 -48.46 -3.36 -19.43
CA ILE A 305 -47.00 -3.50 -19.24
C ILE A 305 -46.24 -2.24 -19.65
N ASP A 306 -46.71 -1.53 -20.68
CA ASP A 306 -46.10 -0.26 -21.10
C ASP A 306 -46.25 0.83 -20.03
N GLU A 307 -47.43 0.94 -19.42
CA GLU A 307 -47.67 1.85 -18.30
C GLU A 307 -46.85 1.48 -17.06
N VAL A 308 -46.73 0.18 -16.74
CA VAL A 308 -45.87 -0.32 -15.66
C VAL A 308 -44.41 0.04 -15.93
N SER A 309 -43.91 -0.22 -17.14
CA SER A 309 -42.51 0.05 -17.53
C SER A 309 -42.18 1.53 -17.49
N ALA A 310 -43.09 2.38 -18.02
CA ALA A 310 -42.96 3.82 -17.98
C ALA A 310 -42.98 4.36 -16.54
N GLY A 311 -43.88 3.83 -15.70
CA GLY A 311 -44.00 4.20 -14.29
C GLY A 311 -42.75 3.88 -13.48
N LEU A 312 -42.21 2.67 -13.63
CA LEU A 312 -40.98 2.24 -12.93
C LEU A 312 -39.81 3.16 -13.25
N VAL A 313 -39.53 3.35 -14.53
CA VAL A 313 -38.39 4.15 -14.98
C VAL A 313 -38.57 5.63 -14.63
N ALA A 314 -39.76 6.20 -14.79
CA ALA A 314 -40.00 7.61 -14.42
C ALA A 314 -39.79 7.85 -12.93
N THR A 315 -40.14 6.88 -12.09
CA THR A 315 -39.93 6.98 -10.64
C THR A 315 -38.44 6.85 -10.30
N LEU A 316 -37.72 5.90 -10.90
CA LEU A 316 -36.26 5.80 -10.74
C LEU A 316 -35.55 7.09 -11.21
N GLU A 317 -35.92 7.64 -12.36
CA GLU A 317 -35.34 8.89 -12.87
C GLU A 317 -35.61 10.09 -11.94
N LYS A 318 -36.80 10.15 -11.34
CA LYS A 318 -37.16 11.18 -10.35
C LYS A 318 -36.21 11.15 -9.15
N TYR A 319 -35.99 9.99 -8.55
CA TYR A 319 -35.12 9.85 -7.38
C TYR A 319 -33.62 9.90 -7.75
N ALA A 320 -33.24 9.48 -8.96
CA ALA A 320 -31.90 9.72 -9.48
C ALA A 320 -31.59 11.21 -9.65
N ALA A 321 -32.59 12.04 -10.00
CA ALA A 321 -32.42 13.48 -10.15
C ALA A 321 -32.51 14.26 -8.82
N ALA A 322 -33.25 13.74 -7.85
CA ALA A 322 -33.46 14.34 -6.54
C ALA A 322 -33.32 13.27 -5.44
N PRO A 323 -32.08 12.95 -5.02
CA PRO A 323 -31.83 11.81 -4.16
C PRO A 323 -32.34 12.05 -2.74
N THR A 324 -32.82 10.98 -2.10
CA THR A 324 -33.22 10.98 -0.70
C THR A 324 -32.18 10.25 0.15
N PHE A 325 -31.82 10.85 1.28
CA PHE A 325 -30.80 10.34 2.17
C PHE A 325 -31.34 10.10 3.58
N GLY A 326 -30.84 9.04 4.22
CA GLY A 326 -31.07 8.75 5.63
C GLY A 326 -30.16 9.58 6.56
N GLU A 327 -30.24 9.27 7.85
CA GLU A 327 -29.30 9.82 8.83
C GLU A 327 -27.93 9.13 8.71
N GLU A 328 -26.87 9.92 8.89
CA GLU A 328 -25.50 9.40 8.93
C GLU A 328 -25.36 8.38 10.07
N THR A 329 -24.71 7.26 9.77
CA THR A 329 -24.44 6.20 10.74
C THR A 329 -23.06 5.60 10.52
N THR A 330 -22.48 5.04 11.57
CA THR A 330 -21.19 4.36 11.52
C THR A 330 -21.38 2.93 12.00
N VAL A 331 -20.91 1.98 11.21
CA VAL A 331 -20.92 0.55 11.53
C VAL A 331 -19.51 0.00 11.55
N ASN A 332 -19.25 -0.95 12.45
CA ASN A 332 -17.98 -1.66 12.49
C ASN A 332 -18.07 -2.90 11.60
N VAL A 333 -17.18 -2.99 10.61
CA VAL A 333 -17.21 -3.99 9.55
C VAL A 333 -15.97 -4.89 9.66
N PRO A 334 -16.15 -6.22 9.77
CA PRO A 334 -15.04 -7.15 9.72
C PRO A 334 -14.53 -7.33 8.28
N VAL A 335 -13.23 -7.25 8.10
CA VAL A 335 -12.52 -7.45 6.84
C VAL A 335 -11.56 -8.61 7.02
N ASN A 336 -11.98 -9.79 6.57
CA ASN A 336 -11.22 -11.04 6.66
C ASN A 336 -11.62 -11.97 5.50
N PHE A 337 -10.93 -13.10 5.37
CA PHE A 337 -11.23 -14.04 4.29
C PHE A 337 -12.68 -14.53 4.28
N ASN A 338 -13.30 -14.74 5.44
CA ASN A 338 -14.68 -15.21 5.49
C ASN A 338 -15.64 -14.12 5.00
N SER A 339 -15.51 -12.88 5.50
CA SER A 339 -16.38 -11.78 5.08
C SER A 339 -16.24 -11.42 3.60
N LEU A 340 -15.04 -11.60 3.03
CA LEU A 340 -14.79 -11.40 1.60
C LEU A 340 -15.34 -12.52 0.72
N ILE A 341 -15.22 -13.79 1.15
CA ILE A 341 -15.70 -14.94 0.37
C ILE A 341 -17.23 -15.03 0.40
N SER A 342 -17.86 -14.73 1.54
CA SER A 342 -19.32 -14.73 1.67
C SER A 342 -19.96 -13.43 1.17
N ALA A 343 -19.21 -12.55 0.50
CA ALA A 343 -19.75 -11.30 -0.04
C ALA A 343 -20.86 -11.62 -1.07
N GLY A 344 -22.07 -11.12 -0.84
CA GLY A 344 -23.25 -11.43 -1.65
C GLY A 344 -24.09 -12.59 -1.13
N GLU A 345 -23.69 -13.27 -0.05
CA GLU A 345 -24.54 -14.22 0.66
C GLU A 345 -25.49 -13.48 1.64
N ASP A 346 -26.65 -14.08 1.90
CA ASP A 346 -27.65 -13.54 2.82
C ASP A 346 -27.07 -13.38 4.23
N ASN A 347 -27.30 -12.23 4.85
CA ASN A 347 -26.82 -11.87 6.19
C ASN A 347 -25.28 -11.81 6.35
N ALA A 348 -24.51 -11.90 5.27
CA ALA A 348 -23.06 -11.67 5.33
C ALA A 348 -22.72 -10.21 5.63
N ASP A 349 -21.58 -9.95 6.25
CA ASP A 349 -21.19 -8.61 6.73
C ASP A 349 -21.18 -7.56 5.60
N LEU A 350 -20.62 -7.91 4.44
CA LEU A 350 -20.56 -6.99 3.30
C LEU A 350 -21.90 -6.81 2.59
N THR A 351 -22.78 -7.81 2.65
CA THR A 351 -24.18 -7.71 2.18
C THR A 351 -24.99 -6.79 3.11
N ASN A 352 -24.81 -6.90 4.42
CA ASN A 352 -25.47 -6.00 5.38
C ASN A 352 -24.97 -4.56 5.22
N LEU A 353 -23.66 -4.38 4.96
CA LEU A 353 -23.11 -3.06 4.64
C LEU A 353 -23.69 -2.51 3.34
N SER A 354 -23.83 -3.33 2.29
CA SER A 354 -24.37 -2.86 1.02
C SER A 354 -25.84 -2.44 1.14
N LEU A 355 -26.66 -3.19 1.88
CA LEU A 355 -28.04 -2.85 2.20
C LEU A 355 -28.16 -1.60 3.08
N LEU A 356 -27.17 -1.32 3.93
CA LEU A 356 -27.12 -0.08 4.69
C LEU A 356 -26.79 1.12 3.79
N ILE A 357 -25.88 0.95 2.82
CA ILE A 357 -25.48 2.00 1.87
C ILE A 357 -26.62 2.32 0.90
N LEU A 358 -27.26 1.30 0.35
CA LEU A 358 -28.35 1.42 -0.61
C LEU A 358 -29.48 0.46 -0.21
N PRO A 359 -30.41 0.91 0.66
CA PRO A 359 -31.55 0.11 1.04
C PRO A 359 -32.40 -0.31 -0.16
N THR A 360 -32.76 -1.58 -0.20
CA THR A 360 -33.70 -2.17 -1.18
C THR A 360 -34.99 -2.61 -0.49
N PRO A 361 -36.13 -2.68 -1.19
CA PRO A 361 -37.33 -3.33 -0.67
C PRO A 361 -37.07 -4.81 -0.34
N GLU A 362 -37.80 -5.34 0.64
CA GLU A 362 -37.84 -6.78 0.97
C GLU A 362 -38.57 -7.62 -0.10
#